data_AF-A0A1X7CT87-F1
#
_entry.id   AF-A0A1X7CT87-F1
#
_cell.length_a   1.000
_cell.length_b   1.000
_cell.length_c   1.000
_cell.angle_alpha   90.00
_cell.angle_beta   90.00
_cell.angle_gamma   90.00
#
_symmetry.space_group_name_H-M   'P 1'
#
loop_
_entity.id
_entity.type
_entity.pdbx_description
1 polymer ?
#
loop_
_entity_poly.entity_id
_entity_poly.type
_entity_poly.pdbx_seq_one_letter_code
_entity_poly.pdbx_strand_id
1 'polypeptide(L)'
;MNLGAEKFRKHHEDYTHAMLTWKNISHDYGANPVLAGINLQVNPGEILALTGRSGCGKTSLLNMAAGLLVPTDGQVINSFSHTACVFQDPRLLPWRNSLDNIAFGLKAMGKSSASRLAKAGELAERIGLRPCDMTKYPHELSGGMQQRVSLARALAVEPDLLLLDEPFSALDIGLRRELQDLVLELIIERGLSAVFVTHDLFEAVRISHRIVILAPSPGRIVYEKQISHSSSNRTTDFIHKTVTELLSDNTVGSAFGNNKKNYDTPDTKMNLQHKIKEVNMVEFKPVNMPETRLAKDMAGRNVSVKIQINKVFGYNPMVTSLLFALAPEKIAGLGMPPMPPERMLADQDYLSLPVLGVIGGNFGGGKNTFNKEAVQQNKVDLILSLSLFAIDEIEVNEAEQLQQELGIPVLIYDGGLECTAEVLRRVGSIVGANDRGNILAEYFEDKFFKIQKTIAQIPLRARRTVYYAQSPTGLLTEPRKSRHGEIIEYAGGINIAEVHEQRGCGRTPVCAVDLARWNPDFIIMLSDEGKSQQRLYNRVKTDPFWSQLKATRSDNIYEPPGAMYNWFDRPPSINRLMGLIWLTNLLYPEWFNWDIVRETREFYRLFYRMELGPKQVESLIRV
;
A
#
# COMPACT_ATOMS: atom_id res chain seq x y z
N MET A 1 45.69 -10.91 -18.04
CA MET A 1 44.40 -10.20 -17.96
C MET A 1 44.52 -8.90 -17.14
N ASN A 2 45.50 -8.02 -17.47
CA ASN A 2 45.74 -6.76 -16.73
C ASN A 2 45.27 -5.49 -17.47
N LEU A 3 44.57 -5.64 -18.60
CA LEU A 3 44.09 -4.52 -19.44
C LEU A 3 42.84 -3.81 -18.87
N GLY A 4 42.16 -4.41 -17.88
CA GLY A 4 41.04 -3.77 -17.19
C GLY A 4 41.52 -2.67 -16.24
N ALA A 5 42.39 -3.02 -15.28
CA ALA A 5 42.79 -2.15 -14.18
C ALA A 5 43.44 -0.82 -14.62
N GLU A 6 44.19 -0.79 -15.73
CA GLU A 6 44.81 0.44 -16.25
C GLU A 6 43.82 1.40 -16.95
N LYS A 7 42.76 0.88 -17.60
CA LYS A 7 41.67 1.73 -18.12
C LYS A 7 40.82 2.33 -17.00
N PHE A 8 40.61 1.58 -15.91
CA PHE A 8 39.82 2.03 -14.77
C PHE A 8 40.52 3.10 -13.92
N ARG A 9 41.85 3.06 -13.84
CA ARG A 9 42.62 4.08 -13.10
C ARG A 9 42.60 5.45 -13.79
N LYS A 10 42.55 5.48 -15.12
CA LYS A 10 42.41 6.72 -15.91
C LYS A 10 41.02 7.37 -15.77
N HIS A 11 39.94 6.58 -15.68
CA HIS A 11 38.59 7.13 -15.50
C HIS A 11 38.37 7.78 -14.12
N HIS A 12 39.06 7.34 -13.08
CA HIS A 12 38.89 7.89 -11.72
C HIS A 12 39.55 9.26 -11.52
N GLU A 13 40.60 9.59 -12.29
CA GLU A 13 41.31 10.87 -12.15
C GLU A 13 40.49 12.05 -12.71
N ASP A 14 39.68 11.85 -13.76
CA ASP A 14 38.91 12.92 -14.42
C ASP A 14 37.71 13.46 -13.62
N TYR A 15 37.20 12.72 -12.61
CA TYR A 15 36.00 13.11 -11.84
C TYR A 15 36.29 13.80 -10.50
N THR A 16 37.55 14.07 -10.15
CA THR A 16 37.92 14.68 -8.85
C THR A 16 37.39 16.10 -8.62
N HIS A 17 36.75 16.71 -9.63
CA HIS A 17 36.10 18.03 -9.55
C HIS A 17 34.59 18.02 -9.91
N ALA A 18 33.99 16.86 -10.18
CA ALA A 18 32.56 16.75 -10.48
C ALA A 18 31.73 16.98 -9.21
N MET A 19 30.66 17.76 -9.30
CA MET A 19 29.89 18.18 -8.14
C MET A 19 28.52 18.67 -8.58
N LEU A 20 27.51 18.33 -7.80
CA LEU A 20 26.18 18.93 -7.90
C LEU A 20 26.00 19.87 -6.73
N THR A 21 25.55 21.10 -6.94
CA THR A 21 25.35 22.08 -5.86
C THR A 21 24.09 22.89 -6.06
N TRP A 22 23.23 22.90 -5.06
CA TRP A 22 22.14 23.87 -4.91
C TRP A 22 22.64 25.00 -4.01
N LYS A 23 22.70 26.23 -4.54
CA LYS A 23 23.13 27.43 -3.79
C LYS A 23 21.96 28.37 -3.60
N ASN A 24 21.56 28.57 -2.34
CA ASN A 24 20.47 29.45 -1.90
C ASN A 24 19.16 29.26 -2.70
N ILE A 25 18.77 28.00 -2.94
CA ILE A 25 17.64 27.71 -3.80
C ILE A 25 16.32 28.07 -3.11
N SER A 26 15.57 28.94 -3.77
CA SER A 26 14.17 29.23 -3.45
C SER A 26 13.33 29.07 -4.70
N HIS A 27 12.11 28.55 -4.54
CA HIS A 27 11.24 28.33 -5.68
C HIS A 27 9.78 28.31 -5.29
N ASP A 28 9.00 28.99 -6.11
CA ASP A 28 7.59 29.26 -5.90
C ASP A 28 6.80 28.85 -7.15
N TYR A 29 5.69 28.13 -6.99
CA TYR A 29 4.74 27.92 -8.07
C TYR A 29 3.63 28.96 -7.96
N GLY A 30 3.77 30.06 -8.69
CA GLY A 30 2.87 31.21 -8.57
C GLY A 30 3.03 31.90 -7.20
N ALA A 31 1.96 31.97 -6.41
CA ALA A 31 1.95 32.62 -5.10
C ALA A 31 2.38 31.70 -3.93
N ASN A 32 2.68 30.42 -4.20
CA ASN A 32 2.93 29.43 -3.16
C ASN A 32 4.43 29.11 -3.06
N PRO A 33 5.12 29.51 -1.97
CA PRO A 33 6.52 29.20 -1.79
C PRO A 33 6.73 27.73 -1.45
N VAL A 34 7.52 27.04 -2.27
CA VAL A 34 7.76 25.59 -2.17
C VAL A 34 9.12 25.28 -1.56
N LEU A 35 10.15 26.07 -1.89
CA LEU A 35 11.50 25.92 -1.35
C LEU A 35 12.01 27.28 -0.87
N ALA A 36 12.74 27.29 0.24
CA ALA A 36 13.35 28.50 0.78
C ALA A 36 14.78 28.24 1.25
N GLY A 37 15.76 28.91 0.62
CA GLY A 37 17.14 28.97 1.07
C GLY A 37 17.87 27.62 1.15
N ILE A 38 17.59 26.69 0.23
CA ILE A 38 18.21 25.36 0.22
C ILE A 38 19.68 25.46 -0.23
N ASN A 39 20.58 24.94 0.60
CA ASN A 39 22.00 24.80 0.29
C ASN A 39 22.40 23.34 0.43
N LEU A 40 22.78 22.70 -0.68
CA LEU A 40 23.17 21.28 -0.73
C LEU A 40 24.28 21.08 -1.75
N GLN A 41 25.10 20.06 -1.53
CA GLN A 41 26.18 19.67 -2.43
C GLN A 41 26.23 18.14 -2.50
N VAL A 42 26.54 17.54 -3.64
CA VAL A 42 26.80 16.09 -3.77
C VAL A 42 28.17 15.92 -4.41
N ASN A 43 29.03 15.14 -3.75
CA ASN A 43 30.38 14.87 -4.20
C ASN A 43 30.44 13.61 -5.11
N PRO A 44 31.52 13.41 -5.88
CA PRO A 44 31.72 12.21 -6.68
C PRO A 44 31.65 10.94 -5.83
N GLY A 45 30.91 9.93 -6.29
CA GLY A 45 30.71 8.66 -5.60
C GLY A 45 29.80 8.74 -4.37
N GLU A 46 29.21 9.91 -4.09
CA GLU A 46 28.29 10.09 -2.97
C GLU A 46 26.86 9.68 -3.36
N ILE A 47 26.15 9.09 -2.40
CA ILE A 47 24.71 8.82 -2.49
C ILE A 47 24.03 9.69 -1.46
N LEU A 48 23.32 10.71 -1.90
CA LEU A 48 22.54 11.60 -1.05
C LEU A 48 21.08 11.15 -1.07
N ALA A 49 20.54 10.76 0.07
CA ALA A 49 19.10 10.56 0.25
C ALA A 49 18.41 11.87 0.64
N LEU A 50 17.46 12.31 -0.17
CA LEU A 50 16.53 13.39 0.16
C LEU A 50 15.23 12.78 0.69
N THR A 51 14.92 13.07 1.95
CA THR A 51 13.75 12.50 2.63
C THR A 51 12.88 13.61 3.22
N GLY A 52 11.63 13.27 3.56
CA GLY A 52 10.66 14.19 4.13
C GLY A 52 9.27 13.94 3.56
N ARG A 53 8.25 14.60 4.14
CA ARG A 53 6.85 14.43 3.73
C ARG A 53 6.61 14.74 2.25
N SER A 54 5.55 14.18 1.68
CA SER A 54 5.09 14.61 0.35
C SER A 54 4.82 16.12 0.35
N GLY A 55 5.15 16.80 -0.75
CA GLY A 55 4.98 18.26 -0.90
C GLY A 55 6.07 19.15 -0.28
N CYS A 56 7.14 18.62 0.33
CA CYS A 56 8.25 19.44 0.85
C CYS A 56 9.29 19.89 -0.20
N GLY A 57 9.07 19.59 -1.49
CA GLY A 57 9.91 20.07 -2.60
C GLY A 57 11.05 19.13 -3.05
N LYS A 58 11.07 17.86 -2.61
CA LYS A 58 12.07 16.84 -3.03
C LYS A 58 12.18 16.68 -4.55
N THR A 59 11.06 16.38 -5.21
CA THR A 59 10.98 16.25 -6.68
C THR A 59 11.34 17.55 -7.39
N SER A 60 11.01 18.72 -6.83
CA SER A 60 11.42 20.02 -7.39
C SER A 60 12.95 20.17 -7.37
N LEU A 61 13.62 19.84 -6.26
CA LEU A 61 15.09 19.88 -6.17
C LEU A 61 15.74 18.92 -7.17
N LEU A 62 15.18 17.72 -7.32
CA LEU A 62 15.66 16.72 -8.27
C LEU A 62 15.48 17.18 -9.72
N ASN A 63 14.31 17.73 -10.07
CA ASN A 63 14.06 18.29 -11.39
C ASN A 63 14.97 19.48 -11.71
N MET A 64 15.33 20.31 -10.72
CA MET A 64 16.32 21.38 -10.91
C MET A 64 17.72 20.83 -11.17
N ALA A 65 18.13 19.76 -10.48
CA ALA A 65 19.40 19.08 -10.76
C ALA A 65 19.43 18.43 -12.15
N ALA A 66 18.29 17.96 -12.64
CA ALA A 66 18.12 17.44 -13.99
C ALA A 66 18.05 18.53 -15.08
N GLY A 67 18.01 19.81 -14.71
CA GLY A 67 17.81 20.92 -15.65
C GLY A 67 16.39 21.04 -16.23
N LEU A 68 15.42 20.37 -15.62
CA LEU A 68 14.01 20.34 -16.04
C LEU A 68 13.17 21.45 -15.40
N LEU A 69 13.68 22.06 -14.33
CA LEU A 69 13.05 23.14 -13.59
C LEU A 69 14.09 24.22 -13.26
N VAL A 70 13.74 25.48 -13.49
CA VAL A 70 14.60 26.62 -13.14
C VAL A 70 14.15 27.16 -11.77
N PRO A 71 15.06 27.35 -10.81
CA PRO A 71 14.70 27.95 -9.52
C PRO A 71 14.24 29.41 -9.68
N THR A 72 13.42 29.89 -8.75
CA THR A 72 12.98 31.29 -8.74
C THR A 72 14.12 32.20 -8.26
N ASP A 73 14.87 31.75 -7.27
CA ASP A 73 16.08 32.39 -6.77
C ASP A 73 17.15 31.34 -6.42
N GLY A 74 18.41 31.76 -6.44
CA GLY A 74 19.58 30.88 -6.31
C GLY A 74 19.96 30.19 -7.63
N GLN A 75 20.88 29.24 -7.53
CA GLN A 75 21.38 28.51 -8.71
C GLN A 75 21.74 27.07 -8.42
N VAL A 76 21.51 26.21 -9.41
CA VAL A 76 21.97 24.82 -9.41
C VAL A 76 23.15 24.70 -10.36
N ILE A 77 24.27 24.21 -9.84
CA ILE A 77 25.50 23.96 -10.61
C ILE A 77 25.67 22.44 -10.67
N ASN A 78 25.67 21.89 -11.88
CA ASN A 78 25.90 20.46 -12.11
C ASN A 78 27.11 20.32 -13.04
N SER A 79 28.25 19.84 -12.52
CA SER A 79 29.46 19.56 -13.32
C SER A 79 29.64 18.09 -13.70
N PHE A 80 28.62 17.25 -13.48
CA PHE A 80 28.61 15.88 -14.00
C PHE A 80 28.36 15.88 -15.52
N SER A 81 29.03 14.98 -16.24
CA SER A 81 29.00 14.92 -17.70
C SER A 81 27.75 14.21 -18.24
N HIS A 82 27.26 13.20 -17.53
CA HIS A 82 26.18 12.31 -17.96
C HIS A 82 25.17 12.10 -16.84
N THR A 83 24.24 13.04 -16.71
CA THR A 83 23.12 12.92 -15.77
C THR A 83 21.99 12.10 -16.37
N ALA A 84 21.51 11.08 -15.66
CA ALA A 84 20.30 10.33 -16.00
C ALA A 84 19.27 10.44 -14.89
N CYS A 85 17.99 10.45 -15.26
CA CYS A 85 16.88 10.59 -14.31
C CYS A 85 15.91 9.40 -14.41
N VAL A 86 15.53 8.87 -13.26
CA VAL A 86 14.41 7.94 -13.09
C VAL A 86 13.32 8.69 -12.36
N PHE A 87 12.21 8.92 -13.04
CA PHE A 87 11.07 9.63 -12.48
C PHE A 87 10.18 8.68 -11.67
N GLN A 88 9.35 9.26 -10.80
CA GLN A 88 8.35 8.55 -10.01
C GLN A 88 7.34 7.81 -10.90
N ASP A 89 6.87 8.45 -11.97
CA ASP A 89 6.19 7.78 -13.09
C ASP A 89 7.26 7.26 -14.07
N PRO A 90 7.24 5.97 -14.46
CA PRO A 90 8.19 5.39 -15.41
C PRO A 90 8.42 6.19 -16.70
N ARG A 91 7.45 7.00 -17.17
CA ARG A 91 7.58 7.83 -18.40
C ARG A 91 8.17 7.06 -19.58
N LEU A 92 7.71 5.83 -19.79
CA LEU A 92 8.13 5.01 -20.94
C LEU A 92 7.48 5.53 -22.23
N LEU A 93 8.13 5.34 -23.36
CA LEU A 93 7.59 5.67 -24.67
C LEU A 93 6.50 4.63 -25.01
N PRO A 94 5.20 5.00 -25.09
CA PRO A 94 4.11 4.03 -25.18
C PRO A 94 4.08 3.28 -26.52
N TRP A 95 4.68 3.84 -27.57
CA TRP A 95 4.81 3.24 -28.91
C TRP A 95 6.11 2.42 -29.10
N ARG A 96 6.91 2.22 -28.05
CA ARG A 96 8.13 1.39 -28.07
C ARG A 96 7.96 0.23 -27.11
N ASN A 97 8.48 -0.94 -27.46
CA ASN A 97 8.55 -2.05 -26.51
C ASN A 97 9.62 -1.81 -25.43
N SER A 98 9.70 -2.70 -24.43
CA SER A 98 10.64 -2.60 -23.32
C SER A 98 12.10 -2.50 -23.78
N LEU A 99 12.52 -3.34 -24.73
CA LEU A 99 13.90 -3.36 -25.22
C LEU A 99 14.27 -2.05 -25.93
N ASP A 100 13.38 -1.54 -26.76
CA ASP A 100 13.55 -0.27 -27.46
C ASP A 100 13.52 0.93 -26.49
N ASN A 101 12.72 0.85 -25.43
CA ASN A 101 12.72 1.87 -24.36
C ASN A 101 14.09 1.92 -23.69
N ILE A 102 14.68 0.78 -23.33
CA ILE A 102 16.00 0.71 -22.72
C ILE A 102 17.09 1.21 -23.69
N ALA A 103 16.99 0.83 -24.96
CA ALA A 103 17.94 1.23 -26.00
C ALA A 103 17.79 2.70 -26.46
N PHE A 104 16.81 3.45 -25.94
CA PHE A 104 16.47 4.79 -26.44
C PHE A 104 17.63 5.79 -26.28
N GLY A 105 18.22 5.89 -25.09
CA GLY A 105 19.33 6.81 -24.84
C GLY A 105 20.59 6.46 -25.66
N LEU A 106 20.88 5.17 -25.80
CA LEU A 106 21.99 4.68 -26.62
C LEU A 106 21.83 5.07 -28.10
N LYS A 107 20.59 5.09 -28.60
CA LYS A 107 20.29 5.58 -29.96
C LYS A 107 20.60 7.07 -30.09
N ALA A 108 20.25 7.89 -29.10
CA ALA A 108 20.55 9.32 -29.10
C ALA A 108 22.06 9.61 -29.07
N MET A 109 22.85 8.72 -28.43
CA MET A 109 24.33 8.77 -28.43
C MET A 109 24.97 8.24 -29.73
N GLY A 110 24.18 7.90 -30.76
CA GLY A 110 24.69 7.44 -32.06
C GLY A 110 25.24 6.01 -32.06
N LYS A 111 24.94 5.16 -31.06
CA LYS A 111 25.38 3.76 -31.04
C LYS A 111 24.68 2.94 -32.12
N SER A 112 25.39 1.97 -32.70
CA SER A 112 24.86 1.08 -33.74
C SER A 112 23.68 0.24 -33.23
N SER A 113 22.81 -0.21 -34.15
CA SER A 113 21.63 -0.98 -33.74
C SER A 113 21.95 -2.30 -33.06
N ALA A 114 23.00 -2.99 -33.50
CA ALA A 114 23.46 -4.23 -32.86
C ALA A 114 23.98 -3.96 -31.44
N SER A 115 24.81 -2.93 -31.27
CA SER A 115 25.40 -2.59 -29.96
C SER A 115 24.33 -2.15 -28.95
N ARG A 116 23.38 -1.30 -29.36
CA ARG A 116 22.34 -0.79 -28.45
C ARG A 116 21.38 -1.89 -27.98
N LEU A 117 20.96 -2.79 -28.86
CA LEU A 117 20.05 -3.89 -28.51
C LEU A 117 20.74 -4.93 -27.62
N ALA A 118 22.02 -5.24 -27.89
CA ALA A 118 22.80 -6.14 -27.04
C ALA A 118 22.93 -5.61 -25.60
N LYS A 119 23.31 -4.33 -25.45
CA LYS A 119 23.42 -3.68 -24.14
C LYS A 119 22.07 -3.58 -23.43
N ALA A 120 21.02 -3.23 -24.17
CA ALA A 120 19.66 -3.15 -23.63
C ALA A 120 19.15 -4.51 -23.15
N GLY A 121 19.45 -5.60 -23.88
CA GLY A 121 19.14 -6.96 -23.48
C GLY A 121 19.86 -7.38 -22.20
N GLU A 122 21.16 -7.15 -22.12
CA GLU A 122 21.96 -7.43 -20.91
C GLU A 122 21.39 -6.72 -19.67
N LEU A 123 21.06 -5.43 -19.81
CA LEU A 123 20.47 -4.67 -18.72
C LEU A 123 19.07 -5.14 -18.37
N ALA A 124 18.24 -5.47 -19.36
CA ALA A 124 16.90 -6.03 -19.17
C ALA A 124 16.94 -7.36 -18.39
N GLU A 125 17.93 -8.21 -18.64
CA GLU A 125 18.11 -9.45 -17.87
C GLU A 125 18.57 -9.17 -16.44
N ARG A 126 19.55 -8.26 -16.25
CA ARG A 126 20.07 -7.89 -14.92
C ARG A 126 19.01 -7.33 -13.98
N ILE A 127 18.04 -6.58 -14.52
CA ILE A 127 16.88 -6.06 -13.76
C ILE A 127 15.71 -7.06 -13.71
N GLY A 128 15.89 -8.30 -14.16
CA GLY A 128 14.91 -9.37 -13.99
C GLY A 128 13.73 -9.36 -14.98
N LEU A 129 13.90 -8.79 -16.19
CA LEU A 129 12.95 -9.00 -17.28
C LEU A 129 13.29 -10.29 -18.03
N ARG A 130 12.26 -11.10 -18.29
CA ARG A 130 12.42 -12.30 -19.12
C ARG A 130 12.44 -11.90 -20.60
N PRO A 131 12.96 -12.76 -21.50
CA PRO A 131 12.94 -12.49 -22.93
C PRO A 131 11.55 -12.12 -23.48
N CYS A 132 10.48 -12.75 -22.98
CA CYS A 132 9.10 -12.43 -23.38
C CYS A 132 8.60 -11.05 -22.90
N ASP A 133 9.22 -10.47 -21.86
CA ASP A 133 8.87 -9.16 -21.35
C ASP A 133 9.56 -8.04 -22.14
N MET A 134 10.65 -8.35 -22.86
CA MET A 134 11.42 -7.41 -23.66
C MET A 134 10.65 -6.90 -24.89
N THR A 135 9.73 -7.72 -25.41
CA THR A 135 8.91 -7.41 -26.60
C THR A 135 7.60 -6.73 -26.26
N LYS A 136 7.21 -6.66 -24.98
CA LYS A 136 5.98 -6.02 -24.51
C LYS A 136 6.06 -4.50 -24.58
N TYR A 137 4.93 -3.86 -24.84
CA TYR A 137 4.73 -2.42 -24.76
C TYR A 137 4.39 -2.00 -23.32
N PRO A 138 4.59 -0.72 -22.94
CA PRO A 138 4.37 -0.25 -21.56
C PRO A 138 2.99 -0.62 -20.98
N HIS A 139 1.92 -0.57 -21.78
CA HIS A 139 0.57 -0.91 -21.32
C HIS A 139 0.37 -2.41 -21.02
N GLU A 140 1.27 -3.28 -21.49
CA GLU A 140 1.27 -4.73 -21.22
C GLU A 140 2.17 -5.10 -20.03
N LEU A 141 2.91 -4.13 -19.48
CA LEU A 141 3.82 -4.29 -18.36
C LEU A 141 3.14 -3.88 -17.05
N SER A 142 3.40 -4.62 -15.97
CA SER A 142 2.99 -4.16 -14.63
C SER A 142 3.74 -2.88 -14.24
N GLY A 143 3.19 -2.08 -13.30
CA GLY A 143 3.87 -0.86 -12.83
C GLY A 143 5.31 -1.11 -12.38
N GLY A 144 5.56 -2.20 -11.65
CA GLY A 144 6.92 -2.60 -11.26
C GLY A 144 7.82 -3.03 -12.44
N MET A 145 7.26 -3.65 -13.49
CA MET A 145 8.02 -3.91 -14.72
C MET A 145 8.35 -2.61 -15.46
N GLN A 146 7.40 -1.67 -15.52
CA GLN A 146 7.63 -0.37 -16.14
C GLN A 146 8.72 0.42 -15.40
N GLN A 147 8.68 0.41 -14.06
CA GLN A 147 9.69 1.06 -13.22
C GLN A 147 11.09 0.48 -13.49
N ARG A 148 11.17 -0.85 -13.59
CA ARG A 148 12.41 -1.55 -13.94
C ARG A 148 12.93 -1.18 -15.33
N VAL A 149 12.07 -1.14 -16.34
CA VAL A 149 12.44 -0.67 -17.69
C VAL A 149 12.95 0.77 -17.64
N SER A 150 12.33 1.64 -16.85
CA SER A 150 12.76 3.03 -16.68
C SER A 150 14.14 3.13 -16.04
N LEU A 151 14.40 2.36 -14.98
CA LEU A 151 15.72 2.25 -14.34
C LEU A 151 16.77 1.72 -15.32
N ALA A 152 16.48 0.63 -16.03
CA ALA A 152 17.39 0.06 -17.01
C ALA A 152 17.71 1.06 -18.15
N ARG A 153 16.72 1.82 -18.62
CA ARG A 153 16.91 2.89 -19.60
C ARG A 153 17.85 3.99 -19.10
N ALA A 154 17.71 4.40 -17.84
CA ALA A 154 18.60 5.39 -17.24
C ALA A 154 20.04 4.86 -17.08
N LEU A 155 20.19 3.59 -16.71
CA LEU A 155 21.50 2.94 -16.57
C LEU A 155 22.18 2.63 -17.91
N ALA A 156 21.41 2.50 -18.99
CA ALA A 156 21.92 2.14 -20.32
C ALA A 156 22.91 3.15 -20.87
N VAL A 157 22.77 4.43 -20.54
CA VAL A 157 23.66 5.51 -21.00
C VAL A 157 24.93 5.65 -20.16
N GLU A 158 25.15 4.76 -19.18
CA GLU A 158 26.32 4.75 -18.29
C GLU A 158 26.55 6.14 -17.64
N PRO A 159 25.56 6.63 -16.87
CA PRO A 159 25.65 7.95 -16.25
C PRO A 159 26.77 8.03 -15.21
N ASP A 160 27.23 9.25 -14.90
CA ASP A 160 28.09 9.56 -13.76
C ASP A 160 27.31 10.16 -12.58
N LEU A 161 26.10 10.68 -12.85
CA LEU A 161 25.10 11.08 -11.85
C LEU A 161 23.73 10.47 -12.15
N LEU A 162 23.18 9.74 -11.18
CA LEU A 162 21.83 9.17 -11.25
C LEU A 162 20.87 9.92 -10.31
N LEU A 163 19.82 10.49 -10.87
CA LEU A 163 18.75 11.15 -10.14
C LEU A 163 17.56 10.19 -10.05
N LEU A 164 17.18 9.80 -8.84
CA LEU A 164 16.19 8.76 -8.57
C LEU A 164 15.02 9.34 -7.78
N ASP A 165 13.84 9.44 -8.38
CA ASP A 165 12.62 9.89 -7.72
C ASP A 165 11.70 8.73 -7.36
N GLU A 166 11.66 8.34 -6.09
CA GLU A 166 10.95 7.17 -5.55
C GLU A 166 11.04 5.90 -6.42
N PRO A 167 12.26 5.48 -6.83
CA PRO A 167 12.44 4.48 -7.88
C PRO A 167 11.97 3.06 -7.49
N PHE A 168 11.66 2.83 -6.21
CA PHE A 168 11.33 1.50 -5.67
C PHE A 168 9.93 1.40 -5.06
N SER A 169 9.15 2.48 -5.10
CA SER A 169 7.82 2.57 -4.47
C SER A 169 6.82 1.56 -5.06
N ALA A 170 6.85 1.35 -6.37
CA ALA A 170 5.96 0.45 -7.10
C ALA A 170 6.42 -1.04 -7.14
N LEU A 171 7.42 -1.42 -6.34
CA LEU A 171 8.02 -2.75 -6.34
C LEU A 171 7.65 -3.56 -5.10
N ASP A 172 7.51 -4.88 -5.27
CA ASP A 172 7.39 -5.81 -4.14
C ASP A 172 8.68 -5.86 -3.31
N ILE A 173 8.57 -6.31 -2.06
CA ILE A 173 9.67 -6.27 -1.08
C ILE A 173 10.90 -7.07 -1.54
N GLY A 174 10.70 -8.19 -2.24
CA GLY A 174 11.80 -9.04 -2.70
C GLY A 174 12.59 -8.36 -3.81
N LEU A 175 11.88 -7.96 -4.87
CA LEU A 175 12.46 -7.29 -6.03
C LEU A 175 13.05 -5.92 -5.69
N ARG A 176 12.46 -5.20 -4.74
CA ARG A 176 12.99 -3.95 -4.19
C ARG A 176 14.40 -4.14 -3.65
N ARG A 177 14.64 -5.21 -2.88
CA ARG A 177 15.97 -5.48 -2.31
C ARG A 177 16.99 -5.77 -3.39
N GLU A 178 16.64 -6.61 -4.37
CA GLU A 178 17.53 -6.95 -5.49
C GLU A 178 17.95 -5.71 -6.28
N LEU A 179 17.02 -4.79 -6.56
CA LEU A 179 17.37 -3.55 -7.27
C LEU A 179 18.14 -2.55 -6.41
N GLN A 180 17.88 -2.48 -5.10
CA GLN A 180 18.71 -1.68 -4.19
C GLN A 180 20.15 -2.20 -4.18
N ASP A 181 20.34 -3.51 -4.14
CA ASP A 181 21.66 -4.14 -4.18
C ASP A 181 22.35 -3.89 -5.54
N LEU A 182 21.62 -3.99 -6.65
CA LEU A 182 22.15 -3.62 -7.97
C LEU A 182 22.59 -2.15 -8.05
N VAL A 183 21.81 -1.21 -7.51
CA VAL A 183 22.18 0.21 -7.48
C VAL A 183 23.44 0.41 -6.64
N LEU A 184 23.55 -0.26 -5.48
CA LEU A 184 24.75 -0.22 -4.64
C LEU A 184 25.97 -0.81 -5.34
N GLU A 185 25.83 -1.94 -6.01
CA GLU A 185 26.89 -2.58 -6.82
C GLU A 185 27.40 -1.62 -7.89
N LEU A 186 26.49 -0.99 -8.65
CA LEU A 186 26.87 -0.05 -9.71
C LEU A 186 27.62 1.18 -9.17
N ILE A 187 27.28 1.63 -7.97
CA ILE A 187 27.94 2.77 -7.33
C ILE A 187 29.34 2.39 -6.87
N ILE A 188 29.49 1.23 -6.24
CA ILE A 188 30.79 0.72 -5.79
C ILE A 188 31.70 0.39 -6.99
N GLU A 189 31.18 -0.28 -8.01
CA GLU A 189 31.97 -0.72 -9.17
C GLU A 189 32.34 0.41 -10.13
N ARG A 190 31.49 1.42 -10.29
CA ARG A 190 31.64 2.46 -11.33
C ARG A 190 31.87 3.87 -10.79
N GLY A 191 31.90 4.07 -9.48
CA GLY A 191 32.01 5.40 -8.88
C GLY A 191 30.82 6.31 -9.19
N LEU A 192 29.66 5.73 -9.50
CA LEU A 192 28.43 6.46 -9.83
C LEU A 192 27.98 7.30 -8.64
N SER A 193 27.61 8.55 -8.87
CA SER A 193 27.00 9.42 -7.84
C SER A 193 25.48 9.36 -7.94
N ALA A 194 24.76 9.50 -6.84
CA ALA A 194 23.30 9.45 -6.88
C ALA A 194 22.61 10.43 -5.93
N VAL A 195 21.51 11.01 -6.39
CA VAL A 195 20.52 11.70 -5.55
C VAL A 195 19.28 10.83 -5.53
N PHE A 196 18.92 10.39 -4.33
CA PHE A 196 17.84 9.43 -4.12
C PHE A 196 16.73 10.07 -3.30
N VAL A 197 15.57 10.26 -3.89
CA VAL A 197 14.37 10.72 -3.19
C VAL A 197 13.57 9.51 -2.73
N THR A 198 13.29 9.46 -1.43
CA THR A 198 12.38 8.47 -0.84
C THR A 198 11.64 9.07 0.35
N HIS A 199 10.48 8.53 0.67
CA HIS A 199 9.79 8.78 1.93
C HIS A 199 10.06 7.69 2.98
N ASP A 200 10.76 6.60 2.62
CA ASP A 200 11.11 5.49 3.50
C ASP A 200 12.52 5.67 4.11
N LEU A 201 12.58 5.88 5.42
CA LEU A 201 13.84 6.01 6.14
C LEU A 201 14.67 4.71 6.15
N PHE A 202 14.05 3.54 6.06
CA PHE A 202 14.77 2.26 5.95
C PHE A 202 15.51 2.17 4.63
N GLU A 203 14.90 2.60 3.52
CA GLU A 203 15.57 2.68 2.22
C GLU A 203 16.70 3.70 2.25
N ALA A 204 16.45 4.89 2.79
CA ALA A 204 17.46 5.94 2.90
C ALA A 204 18.69 5.45 3.68
N VAL A 205 18.48 4.82 4.84
CA VAL A 205 19.56 4.28 5.68
C VAL A 205 20.25 3.07 5.02
N ARG A 206 19.54 2.26 4.24
CA ARG A 206 20.14 1.13 3.51
C ARG A 206 21.16 1.63 2.49
N ILE A 207 20.76 2.56 1.63
CA ILE A 207 21.51 2.82 0.40
C ILE A 207 22.41 4.06 0.45
N SER A 208 22.06 5.08 1.25
CA SER A 208 22.73 6.38 1.14
C SER A 208 23.99 6.53 1.99
N HIS A 209 24.92 7.35 1.53
CA HIS A 209 26.05 7.81 2.35
C HIS A 209 25.61 8.90 3.32
N ARG A 210 24.73 9.78 2.84
CA ARG A 210 24.19 10.89 3.62
C ARG A 210 22.67 10.98 3.46
N ILE A 211 21.99 11.27 4.55
CA ILE A 211 20.55 11.55 4.59
C ILE A 211 20.35 13.03 4.90
N VAL A 212 19.52 13.68 4.10
CA VAL A 212 19.00 15.03 4.33
C VAL A 212 17.49 14.96 4.46
N ILE A 213 16.94 15.67 5.44
CA ILE A 213 15.51 15.69 5.73
C ILE A 213 14.97 17.10 5.50
N LEU A 214 13.92 17.18 4.68
CA LEU A 214 13.21 18.40 4.36
C LEU A 214 11.89 18.51 5.14
N ALA A 215 11.64 19.66 5.76
CA ALA A 215 10.35 20.00 6.35
C ALA A 215 9.52 20.85 5.36
N PRO A 216 8.18 20.69 5.31
CA PRO A 216 7.31 21.46 4.42
C PRO A 216 7.04 22.90 4.91
N SER A 217 6.43 23.71 4.04
CA SER A 217 5.84 25.03 4.30
C SER A 217 6.80 26.11 4.85
N PRO A 218 7.70 26.67 4.02
CA PRO A 218 8.24 26.16 2.76
C PRO A 218 9.29 25.07 3.01
N GLY A 219 9.62 24.32 1.97
CA GLY A 219 10.66 23.31 1.94
C GLY A 219 12.00 23.84 2.42
N ARG A 220 12.50 23.32 3.55
CA ARG A 220 13.82 23.67 4.13
C ARG A 220 14.50 22.43 4.70
N ILE A 221 15.82 22.42 4.67
CA ILE A 221 16.61 21.37 5.35
C ILE A 221 16.48 21.59 6.85
N VAL A 222 16.08 20.55 7.56
CA VAL A 222 15.96 20.57 9.03
C VAL A 222 16.90 19.59 9.71
N TYR A 223 17.40 18.61 8.97
CA TYR A 223 18.28 17.59 9.50
C TYR A 223 19.21 17.04 8.42
N GLU A 224 20.44 16.74 8.79
CA GLU A 224 21.45 16.12 7.94
C GLU A 224 22.26 15.13 8.79
N LYS A 225 22.44 13.91 8.28
CA LYS A 225 23.26 12.86 8.93
C LYS A 225 24.06 12.09 7.91
N GLN A 226 25.36 12.03 8.15
CA GLN A 226 26.27 11.07 7.51
C GLN A 226 26.08 9.70 8.15
N ILE A 227 25.96 8.66 7.33
CA ILE A 227 25.81 7.28 7.82
C ILE A 227 27.20 6.67 7.93
N SER A 228 27.68 6.55 9.17
CA SER A 228 28.85 5.74 9.51
C SER A 228 28.58 4.30 9.09
N HIS A 229 29.55 3.62 8.45
CA HIS A 229 29.49 2.30 7.81
C HIS A 229 29.21 2.31 6.29
N SER A 230 30.07 1.56 5.57
CA SER A 230 29.91 1.26 4.15
C SER A 230 28.57 0.60 3.89
N SER A 231 27.87 1.02 2.84
CA SER A 231 26.55 0.51 2.44
C SER A 231 26.52 -1.02 2.31
N SER A 232 27.63 -1.64 1.92
CA SER A 232 27.77 -3.10 1.77
C SER A 232 27.75 -3.90 3.08
N ASN A 233 27.99 -3.26 4.23
CA ASN A 233 28.15 -3.93 5.53
C ASN A 233 27.02 -3.61 6.52
N ARG A 234 25.93 -2.98 6.05
CA ARG A 234 24.80 -2.57 6.91
C ARG A 234 23.87 -3.75 7.13
N THR A 235 23.88 -4.29 8.35
CA THR A 235 22.94 -5.34 8.77
C THR A 235 21.53 -4.76 8.99
N THR A 236 20.52 -5.62 8.96
CA THR A 236 19.14 -5.25 9.30
C THR A 236 19.07 -4.55 10.66
N ASP A 237 19.77 -5.07 11.67
CA ASP A 237 19.81 -4.48 13.01
C ASP A 237 20.40 -3.06 13.02
N PHE A 238 21.47 -2.84 12.26
CA PHE A 238 22.06 -1.50 12.11
C PHE A 238 21.06 -0.52 11.51
N ILE A 239 20.35 -0.93 10.45
CA ILE A 239 19.35 -0.09 9.79
C ILE A 239 18.21 0.24 10.75
N HIS A 240 17.65 -0.77 11.43
CA HIS A 240 16.58 -0.57 12.40
C HIS A 240 17.01 0.38 13.51
N LYS A 241 18.18 0.15 14.12
CA LYS A 241 18.72 1.02 15.19
C LYS A 241 18.90 2.45 14.70
N THR A 242 19.48 2.65 13.52
CA THR A 242 19.72 3.97 12.95
C THR A 242 18.42 4.71 12.63
N VAL A 243 17.40 4.01 12.11
CA VAL A 243 16.07 4.59 11.88
C VAL A 243 15.40 4.95 13.20
N THR A 244 15.49 4.10 14.23
CA THR A 244 14.97 4.43 15.57
C THR A 244 15.65 5.67 16.15
N GLU A 245 16.98 5.78 16.03
CA GLU A 245 17.72 6.98 16.43
C GLU A 245 17.25 8.23 15.65
N LEU A 246 17.09 8.13 14.33
CA LEU A 246 16.58 9.22 13.50
C LEU A 246 15.18 9.65 13.93
N LEU A 247 14.26 8.72 14.16
CA LEU A 247 12.90 9.01 14.58
C LEU A 247 12.79 9.52 16.03
N SER A 248 13.82 9.28 16.85
CA SER A 248 13.89 9.81 18.21
C SER A 248 14.28 11.28 18.25
N ASP A 249 14.88 11.81 17.17
CA ASP A 249 15.15 13.22 17.03
C ASP A 249 13.84 13.98 16.78
N ASN A 250 13.55 14.98 17.62
CA ASN A 250 12.31 15.74 17.54
C ASN A 250 12.17 16.57 16.25
N THR A 251 13.28 17.03 15.67
CA THR A 251 13.26 17.79 14.41
C THR A 251 12.86 16.87 13.26
N VAL A 252 13.45 15.67 13.21
CA VAL A 252 13.10 14.61 12.25
C VAL A 252 11.66 14.17 12.46
N GLY A 253 11.28 13.86 13.70
CA GLY A 253 9.92 13.51 14.08
C GLY A 253 8.91 14.54 13.58
N SER A 254 9.15 15.83 13.82
CA SER A 254 8.28 16.92 13.36
C SER A 254 8.26 17.10 11.83
N ALA A 255 9.37 16.83 11.13
CA ALA A 255 9.45 16.88 9.66
C ALA A 255 8.61 15.78 9.00
N PHE A 256 8.53 14.60 9.64
CA PHE A 256 7.59 13.52 9.32
C PHE A 256 6.26 13.63 10.08
N GLY A 257 6.10 14.70 10.86
CA GLY A 257 4.99 15.15 11.72
C GLY A 257 4.47 14.17 12.76
N ASN A 258 5.40 13.46 13.39
CA ASN A 258 5.34 13.07 14.78
C ASN A 258 5.66 14.29 15.66
N ASN A 259 4.65 15.06 16.06
CA ASN A 259 4.83 15.99 17.17
C ASN A 259 4.78 15.21 18.49
N LYS A 260 5.93 14.73 18.97
CA LYS A 260 6.11 14.61 20.42
C LYS A 260 6.21 16.03 20.96
N LYS A 261 5.15 16.54 21.59
CA LYS A 261 5.30 17.65 22.53
C LYS A 261 6.24 17.15 23.62
N ASN A 262 7.48 17.63 23.64
CA ASN A 262 8.32 17.49 24.81
C ASN A 262 7.64 18.24 25.96
N TYR A 263 7.20 17.50 26.97
CA TYR A 263 7.14 18.04 28.31
C TYR A 263 8.59 18.06 28.81
N ASP A 264 9.17 19.24 28.93
CA ASP A 264 10.47 19.40 29.59
C ASP A 264 10.32 18.99 31.06
N THR A 265 10.88 17.85 31.44
CA THR A 265 11.25 17.57 32.82
C THR A 265 12.61 18.20 33.10
N PRO A 266 12.73 19.20 33.99
CA PRO A 266 14.02 19.70 34.40
C PRO A 266 14.68 18.68 35.32
N ASP A 267 15.86 18.21 34.94
CA ASP A 267 16.78 17.52 35.83
C ASP A 267 17.32 18.55 36.83
N THR A 268 16.72 18.62 38.02
CA THR A 268 17.35 19.27 39.17
C THR A 268 17.31 18.28 40.33
N LYS A 269 18.43 17.59 40.55
CA LYS A 269 18.71 16.93 41.82
C LYS A 269 18.77 18.00 42.91
N MET A 270 17.68 18.21 43.62
CA MET A 270 17.65 19.03 44.83
C MET A 270 17.21 18.17 46.01
N ASN A 271 18.09 18.11 47.01
CA ASN A 271 17.90 17.44 48.29
C ASN A 271 16.56 17.84 48.93
N LEU A 272 15.70 16.85 49.17
CA LEU A 272 14.50 17.00 49.97
C LEU A 272 14.87 17.00 51.45
N GLN A 273 14.99 18.19 52.04
CA GLN A 273 14.83 18.39 53.48
C GLN A 273 13.84 19.54 53.75
N HIS A 274 12.69 19.16 54.33
CA HIS A 274 11.74 19.94 55.14
C HIS A 274 11.23 21.31 54.66
N LYS A 275 9.92 21.37 54.35
CA LYS A 275 8.86 21.95 55.21
C LYS A 275 7.53 22.00 54.44
N ILE A 276 6.51 21.30 54.93
CA ILE A 276 5.15 21.35 54.38
C ILE A 276 4.56 22.73 54.71
N LYS A 277 4.06 23.43 53.69
CA LYS A 277 3.10 24.54 53.83
C LYS A 277 1.86 24.17 53.03
N GLU A 278 0.70 24.19 53.68
CA GLU A 278 -0.58 24.10 53.00
C GLU A 278 -0.77 25.33 52.09
N VAL A 279 -1.19 25.09 50.85
CA VAL A 279 -1.56 26.12 49.88
C VAL A 279 -3.03 25.91 49.54
N ASN A 280 -3.85 26.93 49.78
CA ASN A 280 -5.25 26.96 49.37
C ASN A 280 -5.34 27.04 47.84
N MET A 281 -6.12 26.15 47.22
CA MET A 281 -6.34 26.16 45.77
C MET A 281 -7.23 27.34 45.36
N VAL A 282 -6.77 28.10 44.36
CA VAL A 282 -7.60 29.04 43.62
C VAL A 282 -8.34 28.27 42.53
N GLU A 283 -9.63 28.57 42.37
CA GLU A 283 -10.56 27.92 41.46
C GLU A 283 -10.06 27.93 40.00
N PHE A 284 -9.97 26.74 39.39
CA PHE A 284 -9.53 26.55 38.00
C PHE A 284 -10.70 26.89 37.05
N LYS A 285 -10.57 27.93 36.24
CA LYS A 285 -11.48 28.13 35.10
C LYS A 285 -11.08 27.19 33.95
N PRO A 286 -11.98 26.34 33.44
CA PRO A 286 -11.64 25.41 32.35
C PRO A 286 -11.31 26.18 31.06
N VAL A 287 -10.22 25.78 30.41
CA VAL A 287 -9.85 26.22 29.07
C VAL A 287 -10.82 25.58 28.07
N ASN A 288 -11.51 26.38 27.26
CA ASN A 288 -12.32 25.87 26.15
C ASN A 288 -11.40 25.12 25.16
N MET A 289 -11.52 23.81 25.10
CA MET A 289 -10.88 22.99 24.07
C MET A 289 -11.57 23.25 22.72
N PRO A 290 -10.84 23.21 21.58
CA PRO A 290 -11.46 23.28 20.26
C PRO A 290 -12.46 22.13 20.08
N GLU A 291 -13.62 22.38 19.45
CA GLU A 291 -14.66 21.34 19.24
C GLU A 291 -14.26 20.29 18.19
N THR A 292 -13.26 20.61 17.38
CA THR A 292 -12.78 19.77 16.27
C THR A 292 -11.28 19.51 16.34
N ARG A 293 -10.84 18.45 15.66
CA ARG A 293 -9.44 18.05 15.45
C ARG A 293 -9.22 17.68 13.99
N LEU A 294 -7.98 17.76 13.51
CA LEU A 294 -7.63 17.25 12.19
C LEU A 294 -7.44 15.73 12.23
N ALA A 295 -8.11 15.04 11.33
CA ALA A 295 -7.92 13.63 11.03
C ALA A 295 -7.28 13.49 9.65
N LYS A 296 -6.20 12.70 9.56
CA LYS A 296 -5.55 12.40 8.29
C LYS A 296 -6.04 11.06 7.76
N ASP A 297 -6.60 11.05 6.56
CA ASP A 297 -7.06 9.83 5.89
C ASP A 297 -5.91 9.15 5.10
N MET A 298 -6.18 8.03 4.42
CA MET A 298 -5.15 7.32 3.64
C MET A 298 -4.93 7.91 2.23
N ALA A 299 -5.79 8.83 1.79
CA ALA A 299 -5.53 9.69 0.63
C ALA A 299 -4.55 10.83 0.96
N GLY A 300 -4.20 11.00 2.24
CA GLY A 300 -3.31 12.06 2.71
C GLY A 300 -4.00 13.39 3.04
N ARG A 301 -5.32 13.45 2.96
CA ARG A 301 -6.12 14.65 3.24
C ARG A 301 -6.21 14.89 4.74
N ASN A 302 -6.18 16.15 5.16
CA ASN A 302 -6.47 16.55 6.53
C ASN A 302 -7.91 17.07 6.60
N VAL A 303 -8.77 16.33 7.30
CA VAL A 303 -10.19 16.64 7.43
C VAL A 303 -10.49 17.05 8.87
N SER A 304 -11.19 18.18 9.05
CA SER A 304 -11.64 18.63 10.37
C SER A 304 -12.82 17.75 10.84
N VAL A 305 -12.61 16.97 11.90
CA VAL A 305 -13.61 16.10 12.51
C VAL A 305 -13.89 16.54 13.94
N LYS A 306 -15.07 16.19 14.50
CA LYS A 306 -15.35 16.44 15.93
C LYS A 306 -14.35 15.71 16.82
N ILE A 307 -14.01 16.28 17.97
CA ILE A 307 -13.22 15.54 18.98
C ILE A 307 -13.97 14.30 19.45
N GLN A 308 -15.27 14.45 19.73
CA GLN A 308 -16.16 13.36 20.07
C GLN A 308 -17.04 13.01 18.87
N ILE A 309 -16.86 11.80 18.35
CA ILE A 309 -17.64 11.23 17.26
C ILE A 309 -18.59 10.20 17.87
N ASN A 310 -19.90 10.41 17.71
CA ASN A 310 -20.94 9.54 18.28
C ASN A 310 -21.67 8.76 17.20
N LYS A 311 -21.88 9.36 16.02
CA LYS A 311 -22.59 8.73 14.90
C LYS A 311 -21.73 8.67 13.65
N VAL A 312 -21.38 7.47 13.23
CA VAL A 312 -20.54 7.19 12.07
C VAL A 312 -21.34 6.44 11.04
N PHE A 313 -21.23 6.86 9.78
CA PHE A 313 -21.85 6.16 8.67
C PHE A 313 -20.81 5.69 7.65
N GLY A 314 -20.96 4.45 7.19
CA GLY A 314 -20.23 3.91 6.07
C GLY A 314 -21.13 3.76 4.85
N TYR A 315 -20.85 4.49 3.77
CA TYR A 315 -21.67 4.39 2.55
C TYR A 315 -21.35 3.16 1.69
N ASN A 316 -20.40 2.31 2.11
CA ASN A 316 -20.18 1.00 1.52
C ASN A 316 -20.17 -0.11 2.59
N PRO A 317 -20.52 -1.36 2.22
CA PRO A 317 -20.67 -2.45 3.20
C PRO A 317 -19.39 -2.84 3.96
N MET A 318 -18.21 -2.54 3.40
CA MET A 318 -16.92 -2.86 4.03
C MET A 318 -16.77 -2.08 5.34
N VAL A 319 -17.14 -0.80 5.33
CA VAL A 319 -17.08 0.07 6.50
C VAL A 319 -18.07 -0.39 7.58
N THR A 320 -19.27 -0.88 7.21
CA THR A 320 -20.22 -1.41 8.19
C THR A 320 -19.62 -2.57 8.97
N SER A 321 -18.97 -3.52 8.29
CA SER A 321 -18.31 -4.65 8.95
C SER A 321 -17.19 -4.20 9.90
N LEU A 322 -16.43 -3.19 9.49
CA LEU A 322 -15.35 -2.60 10.29
C LEU A 322 -15.90 -1.92 11.55
N LEU A 323 -16.95 -1.10 11.41
CA LEU A 323 -17.58 -0.40 12.52
C LEU A 323 -18.25 -1.37 13.48
N PHE A 324 -18.87 -2.44 12.97
CA PHE A 324 -19.49 -3.47 13.80
C PHE A 324 -18.46 -4.16 14.71
N ALA A 325 -17.22 -4.36 14.24
CA ALA A 325 -16.16 -4.94 15.06
C ALA A 325 -15.53 -3.95 16.07
N LEU A 326 -15.41 -2.68 15.69
CA LEU A 326 -14.77 -1.64 16.50
C LEU A 326 -15.72 -1.01 17.52
N ALA A 327 -16.85 -0.48 17.06
CA ALA A 327 -17.77 0.38 17.81
C ALA A 327 -19.20 0.28 17.23
N PRO A 328 -19.90 -0.87 17.39
CA PRO A 328 -21.23 -1.08 16.82
C PRO A 328 -22.26 -0.04 17.32
N GLU A 329 -22.10 0.44 18.54
CA GLU A 329 -22.96 1.47 19.14
C GLU A 329 -22.87 2.84 18.45
N LYS A 330 -21.85 3.06 17.62
CA LYS A 330 -21.65 4.31 16.88
C LYS A 330 -22.18 4.26 15.46
N ILE A 331 -22.69 3.12 14.99
CA ILE A 331 -23.23 3.01 13.64
C ILE A 331 -24.51 3.84 13.54
N ALA A 332 -24.50 4.84 12.66
CA ALA A 332 -25.63 5.74 12.48
C ALA A 332 -26.74 5.17 11.60
N GLY A 333 -26.41 4.19 10.75
CA GLY A 333 -27.31 3.54 9.83
C GLY A 333 -26.57 2.56 8.91
N LEU A 334 -27.33 1.74 8.19
CA LEU A 334 -26.82 0.69 7.32
C LEU A 334 -26.89 1.10 5.85
N GLY A 335 -25.92 0.66 5.05
CA GLY A 335 -25.97 0.87 3.60
C GLY A 335 -27.06 0.04 2.92
N MET A 336 -27.33 -1.16 3.46
CA MET A 336 -28.34 -2.09 2.96
C MET A 336 -29.11 -2.70 4.14
N PRO A 337 -30.34 -3.20 3.92
CA PRO A 337 -31.07 -3.94 4.95
C PRO A 337 -30.29 -5.19 5.42
N PRO A 338 -30.40 -5.59 6.70
CA PRO A 338 -29.72 -6.77 7.22
C PRO A 338 -30.03 -8.05 6.44
N MET A 339 -28.97 -8.73 6.01
CA MET A 339 -29.05 -10.02 5.33
C MET A 339 -29.51 -11.12 6.30
N PRO A 340 -30.00 -12.28 5.80
CA PRO A 340 -30.49 -13.35 6.69
C PRO A 340 -29.52 -13.77 7.80
N PRO A 341 -28.19 -13.93 7.56
CA PRO A 341 -27.26 -14.23 8.64
C PRO A 341 -27.14 -13.13 9.69
N GLU A 342 -27.14 -11.85 9.27
CA GLU A 342 -27.13 -10.71 10.20
C GLU A 342 -28.38 -10.72 11.09
N ARG A 343 -29.56 -11.03 10.52
CA ARG A 343 -30.81 -11.17 11.27
C ARG A 343 -30.80 -12.29 12.31
N MET A 344 -29.94 -13.29 12.13
CA MET A 344 -29.81 -14.41 13.06
C MET A 344 -28.81 -14.15 14.18
N LEU A 345 -27.86 -13.25 13.97
CA LEU A 345 -26.69 -13.10 14.84
C LEU A 345 -26.57 -11.72 15.50
N ALA A 346 -27.04 -10.66 14.86
CA ALA A 346 -26.98 -9.30 15.39
C ALA A 346 -28.10 -9.05 16.43
N ASP A 347 -27.86 -8.08 17.31
CA ASP A 347 -28.84 -7.65 18.30
C ASP A 347 -29.94 -6.74 17.70
N GLN A 348 -31.00 -6.49 18.48
CA GLN A 348 -32.11 -5.65 18.04
C GLN A 348 -31.70 -4.21 17.78
N ASP A 349 -30.70 -3.69 18.50
CA ASP A 349 -30.22 -2.33 18.32
C ASP A 349 -29.64 -2.17 16.91
N TYR A 350 -28.76 -3.07 16.48
CA TYR A 350 -28.23 -3.11 15.12
C TYR A 350 -29.33 -3.33 14.07
N LEU A 351 -30.25 -4.27 14.30
CA LEU A 351 -31.31 -4.59 13.34
C LEU A 351 -32.34 -3.47 13.18
N SER A 352 -32.45 -2.57 14.16
CA SER A 352 -33.33 -1.40 14.12
C SER A 352 -32.73 -0.19 13.40
N LEU A 353 -31.45 -0.25 13.02
CA LEU A 353 -30.76 0.86 12.35
C LEU A 353 -31.42 1.22 11.02
N PRO A 354 -31.54 2.53 10.70
CA PRO A 354 -32.13 2.97 9.44
C PRO A 354 -31.23 2.61 8.26
N VAL A 355 -31.83 2.34 7.11
CA VAL A 355 -31.09 2.14 5.86
C VAL A 355 -30.86 3.50 5.19
N LEU A 356 -29.60 3.90 5.08
CA LEU A 356 -29.15 5.18 4.53
C LEU A 356 -28.64 5.06 3.09
N GLY A 357 -28.48 3.83 2.59
CA GLY A 357 -28.13 3.54 1.19
C GLY A 357 -26.63 3.46 0.92
N VAL A 358 -26.27 3.07 -0.31
CA VAL A 358 -24.87 2.93 -0.75
C VAL A 358 -24.55 3.89 -1.90
N ILE A 359 -23.33 4.44 -1.90
CA ILE A 359 -22.81 5.27 -3.00
C ILE A 359 -22.03 4.39 -3.98
N GLY A 360 -22.23 4.66 -5.28
CA GLY A 360 -21.50 4.02 -6.37
C GLY A 360 -22.15 2.73 -6.84
N GLY A 361 -22.28 2.58 -8.17
CA GLY A 361 -22.84 1.38 -8.81
C GLY A 361 -22.03 0.08 -8.58
N ASN A 362 -20.98 0.13 -7.75
CA ASN A 362 -20.09 -1.00 -7.48
C ASN A 362 -20.55 -1.84 -6.28
N PHE A 363 -21.60 -1.41 -5.59
CA PHE A 363 -22.18 -2.09 -4.43
C PHE A 363 -23.70 -2.17 -4.57
N GLY A 364 -24.32 -3.24 -4.03
CA GLY A 364 -25.79 -3.35 -4.01
C GLY A 364 -26.47 -3.60 -5.36
N GLY A 365 -25.78 -4.22 -6.33
CA GLY A 365 -26.38 -4.64 -7.60
C GLY A 365 -26.48 -3.53 -8.67
N GLY A 366 -25.55 -2.58 -8.68
CA GLY A 366 -25.46 -1.57 -9.75
C GLY A 366 -26.20 -0.27 -9.49
N LYS A 367 -26.90 -0.13 -8.36
CA LYS A 367 -27.79 1.02 -8.09
C LYS A 367 -27.27 1.86 -6.93
N ASN A 368 -27.05 3.14 -7.20
CA ASN A 368 -26.87 4.14 -6.14
C ASN A 368 -28.20 4.29 -5.37
N THR A 369 -28.18 3.96 -4.08
CA THR A 369 -29.36 4.05 -3.20
C THR A 369 -29.16 5.06 -2.08
N PHE A 370 -28.05 5.80 -2.11
CA PHE A 370 -27.66 6.75 -1.07
C PHE A 370 -28.71 7.84 -0.88
N ASN A 371 -29.16 8.01 0.37
CA ASN A 371 -30.20 8.96 0.75
C ASN A 371 -29.60 10.08 1.60
N LYS A 372 -29.34 11.23 0.96
CA LYS A 372 -28.73 12.41 1.58
C LYS A 372 -29.57 12.97 2.72
N GLU A 373 -30.88 13.07 2.50
CA GLU A 373 -31.83 13.59 3.49
C GLU A 373 -31.85 12.70 4.73
N ALA A 374 -31.86 11.38 4.56
CA ALA A 374 -31.83 10.42 5.66
C ALA A 374 -30.51 10.49 6.44
N VAL A 375 -29.37 10.66 5.76
CA VAL A 375 -28.06 10.85 6.41
C VAL A 375 -28.07 12.11 7.28
N GLN A 376 -28.60 13.22 6.78
CA GLN A 376 -28.70 14.47 7.54
C GLN A 376 -29.67 14.34 8.73
N GLN A 377 -30.84 13.74 8.54
CA GLN A 377 -31.83 13.52 9.59
C GLN A 377 -31.30 12.64 10.73
N ASN A 378 -30.40 11.70 10.42
CA ASN A 378 -29.79 10.83 11.41
C ASN A 378 -28.64 11.47 12.19
N LYS A 379 -28.28 12.73 11.90
CA LYS A 379 -27.24 13.50 12.59
C LYS A 379 -25.89 12.79 12.58
N VAL A 380 -25.47 12.31 11.41
CA VAL A 380 -24.16 11.68 11.21
C VAL A 380 -23.04 12.70 11.48
N ASP A 381 -22.08 12.32 12.33
CA ASP A 381 -20.91 13.13 12.69
C ASP A 381 -19.73 12.93 11.73
N LEU A 382 -19.62 11.73 11.16
CA LEU A 382 -18.51 11.31 10.32
C LEU A 382 -18.98 10.28 9.30
N ILE A 383 -18.54 10.45 8.06
CA ILE A 383 -18.67 9.46 6.99
C ILE A 383 -17.31 8.80 6.75
N LEU A 384 -17.32 7.48 6.60
CA LEU A 384 -16.15 6.67 6.31
C LEU A 384 -16.33 5.93 4.97
N SER A 385 -15.23 5.79 4.24
CA SER A 385 -15.14 4.97 3.03
C SER A 385 -13.92 4.06 3.08
N LEU A 386 -14.08 2.84 2.56
CA LEU A 386 -12.98 1.94 2.23
C LEU A 386 -12.93 1.74 0.72
N SER A 387 -11.79 1.94 0.08
CA SER A 387 -11.64 1.83 -1.37
C SER A 387 -11.67 0.37 -1.85
N LEU A 388 -12.24 0.12 -3.03
CA LEU A 388 -12.15 -1.19 -3.73
C LEU A 388 -10.98 -1.25 -4.71
N PHE A 389 -10.25 -0.15 -4.85
CA PHE A 389 -9.07 -0.03 -5.70
C PHE A 389 -8.01 0.75 -4.93
N ALA A 390 -6.82 0.89 -5.50
CA ALA A 390 -5.87 1.87 -4.99
C ALA A 390 -6.55 3.25 -5.00
N ILE A 391 -6.41 4.00 -3.90
CA ILE A 391 -7.01 5.33 -3.78
C ILE A 391 -6.49 6.22 -4.91
N ASP A 392 -7.39 6.70 -5.76
CA ASP A 392 -7.09 7.57 -6.89
C ASP A 392 -7.75 8.96 -6.74
N GLU A 393 -7.44 9.87 -7.66
CA GLU A 393 -8.00 11.22 -7.65
C GLU A 393 -9.53 11.23 -7.79
N ILE A 394 -10.13 10.20 -8.40
CA ILE A 394 -11.58 10.12 -8.60
C ILE A 394 -12.26 9.87 -7.25
N GLU A 395 -11.80 8.86 -6.50
CA GLU A 395 -12.34 8.57 -5.16
C GLU A 395 -12.16 9.77 -4.23
N VAL A 396 -11.00 10.45 -4.30
CA VAL A 396 -10.73 11.67 -3.53
C VAL A 396 -11.74 12.77 -3.86
N ASN A 397 -11.94 13.07 -5.14
CA ASN A 397 -12.86 14.11 -5.59
C ASN A 397 -14.30 13.80 -5.18
N GLU A 398 -14.73 12.53 -5.30
CA GLU A 398 -16.07 12.11 -4.87
C GLU A 398 -16.29 12.32 -3.37
N ALA A 399 -15.31 11.99 -2.54
CA ALA A 399 -15.40 12.21 -1.09
C ALA A 399 -15.38 13.71 -0.72
N GLU A 400 -14.60 14.53 -1.42
CA GLU A 400 -14.60 15.99 -1.21
C GLU A 400 -15.94 16.61 -1.61
N GLN A 401 -16.50 16.21 -2.75
CA GLN A 401 -17.81 16.65 -3.19
C GLN A 401 -18.89 16.26 -2.18
N LEU A 402 -18.90 15.00 -1.72
CA LEU A 402 -19.85 14.53 -0.73
C LEU A 402 -19.75 15.31 0.60
N GLN A 403 -18.52 15.58 1.05
CA GLN A 403 -18.27 16.38 2.24
C GLN A 403 -18.81 17.80 2.10
N GLN A 404 -18.58 18.45 0.95
CA GLN A 404 -19.10 19.80 0.67
C GLN A 404 -20.63 19.82 0.62
N GLU A 405 -21.24 18.83 -0.04
CA GLU A 405 -22.69 18.75 -0.21
C GLU A 405 -23.42 18.51 1.12
N LEU A 406 -22.87 17.68 2.01
CA LEU A 406 -23.52 17.32 3.26
C LEU A 406 -23.09 18.19 4.44
N GLY A 407 -21.94 18.84 4.36
CA GLY A 407 -21.29 19.50 5.51
C GLY A 407 -20.82 18.50 6.59
N ILE A 408 -20.66 17.23 6.22
CA ILE A 408 -20.25 16.14 7.12
C ILE A 408 -18.86 15.68 6.70
N PRO A 409 -17.88 15.58 7.63
CA PRO A 409 -16.54 15.08 7.32
C PRO A 409 -16.55 13.70 6.64
N VAL A 410 -15.75 13.53 5.59
CA VAL A 410 -15.60 12.24 4.87
C VAL A 410 -14.14 11.80 4.87
N LEU A 411 -13.82 10.67 5.51
CA LEU A 411 -12.48 10.07 5.50
C LEU A 411 -12.43 8.83 4.60
N ILE A 412 -11.38 8.72 3.78
CA ILE A 412 -11.13 7.56 2.91
C ILE A 412 -9.96 6.73 3.44
N TYR A 413 -10.17 5.42 3.52
CA TYR A 413 -9.18 4.44 3.89
C TYR A 413 -8.98 3.41 2.78
N ASP A 414 -7.80 2.85 2.66
CA ASP A 414 -7.54 1.80 1.67
C ASP A 414 -8.16 0.48 2.15
N GLY A 415 -9.03 -0.10 1.33
CA GLY A 415 -9.71 -1.37 1.64
C GLY A 415 -8.87 -2.64 1.41
N GLY A 416 -7.59 -2.49 1.06
CA GLY A 416 -6.69 -3.61 0.82
C GLY A 416 -6.46 -4.52 2.01
N LEU A 417 -6.35 -5.82 1.75
CA LEU A 417 -6.16 -6.82 2.81
C LEU A 417 -4.93 -6.53 3.68
N GLU A 418 -3.83 -6.12 3.06
CA GLU A 418 -2.58 -5.71 3.72
C GLU A 418 -2.74 -4.46 4.60
N CYS A 419 -3.68 -3.57 4.28
CA CYS A 419 -3.93 -2.33 5.00
C CYS A 419 -4.85 -2.52 6.23
N THR A 420 -5.49 -3.70 6.36
CA THR A 420 -6.54 -3.95 7.36
C THR A 420 -6.12 -3.59 8.79
N ALA A 421 -4.92 -3.97 9.22
CA ALA A 421 -4.44 -3.69 10.58
C ALA A 421 -4.22 -2.20 10.83
N GLU A 422 -3.67 -1.48 9.85
CA GLU A 422 -3.50 -0.03 9.93
C GLU A 422 -4.86 0.68 9.98
N VAL A 423 -5.82 0.24 9.15
CA VAL A 423 -7.18 0.76 9.14
C VAL A 423 -7.88 0.54 10.48
N LEU A 424 -7.77 -0.66 11.08
CA LEU A 424 -8.32 -0.96 12.41
C LEU A 424 -7.81 0.02 13.48
N ARG A 425 -6.50 0.32 13.49
CA ARG A 425 -5.93 1.31 14.42
C ARG A 425 -6.39 2.73 14.14
N ARG A 426 -6.31 3.17 12.87
CA ARG A 426 -6.66 4.53 12.48
C ARG A 426 -8.14 4.81 12.73
N VAL A 427 -9.03 3.96 12.22
CA VAL A 427 -10.48 4.11 12.42
C VAL A 427 -10.84 3.93 13.89
N GLY A 428 -10.25 2.93 14.59
CA GLY A 428 -10.41 2.78 16.03
C GLY A 428 -10.07 4.07 16.78
N SER A 429 -8.97 4.73 16.43
CA SER A 429 -8.59 6.02 17.03
C SER A 429 -9.52 7.17 16.67
N ILE A 430 -10.02 7.19 15.43
CA ILE A 430 -10.98 8.20 14.99
C ILE A 430 -12.30 8.09 15.77
N VAL A 431 -12.82 6.88 15.89
CA VAL A 431 -14.12 6.64 16.56
C VAL A 431 -14.00 6.48 18.06
N GLY A 432 -12.83 6.69 18.67
CA GLY A 432 -12.64 6.62 20.12
C GLY A 432 -12.60 5.19 20.69
N ALA A 433 -12.35 4.19 19.86
CA ALA A 433 -12.15 2.79 20.19
C ALA A 433 -10.67 2.38 20.03
N ASN A 434 -9.74 3.20 20.56
CA ASN A 434 -8.29 3.03 20.37
C ASN A 434 -7.80 1.62 20.79
N ASP A 435 -8.07 1.22 22.03
CA ASP A 435 -7.60 -0.05 22.58
C ASP A 435 -8.16 -1.23 21.78
N ARG A 436 -9.44 -1.12 21.41
CA ARG A 436 -10.12 -2.12 20.58
C ARG A 436 -9.48 -2.22 19.20
N GLY A 437 -9.21 -1.09 18.55
CA GLY A 437 -8.53 -1.04 17.26
C GLY A 437 -7.15 -1.69 17.31
N ASN A 438 -6.37 -1.42 18.36
CA ASN A 438 -5.06 -2.03 18.56
C ASN A 438 -5.14 -3.54 18.77
N ILE A 439 -6.04 -4.02 19.65
CA ILE A 439 -6.22 -5.45 19.92
C ILE A 439 -6.60 -6.22 18.65
N LEU A 440 -7.55 -5.70 17.87
CA LEU A 440 -7.98 -6.36 16.62
C LEU A 440 -6.86 -6.33 15.56
N ALA A 441 -6.11 -5.23 15.48
CA ALA A 441 -4.98 -5.09 14.55
C ALA A 441 -3.84 -6.05 14.90
N GLU A 442 -3.48 -6.19 16.17
CA GLU A 442 -2.44 -7.12 16.64
C GLU A 442 -2.82 -8.57 16.33
N TYR A 443 -4.07 -8.96 16.59
CA TYR A 443 -4.58 -10.29 16.23
C TYR A 443 -4.49 -10.54 14.72
N PHE A 444 -4.84 -9.55 13.91
CA PHE A 444 -4.75 -9.64 12.45
C PHE A 444 -3.30 -9.81 12.00
N GLU A 445 -2.40 -8.96 12.48
CA GLU A 445 -0.98 -8.96 12.11
C GLU A 445 -0.28 -10.26 12.46
N ASP A 446 -0.51 -10.81 13.66
CA ASP A 446 0.12 -12.07 14.09
C ASP A 446 -0.21 -13.21 13.11
N LYS A 447 -1.50 -13.39 12.81
CA LYS A 447 -1.95 -14.45 11.91
C LYS A 447 -1.57 -14.18 10.46
N PHE A 448 -1.73 -12.94 9.99
CA PHE A 448 -1.36 -12.56 8.62
C PHE A 448 0.14 -12.73 8.39
N PHE A 449 0.99 -12.27 9.31
CA PHE A 449 2.44 -12.45 9.24
C PHE A 449 2.83 -13.92 9.26
N LYS A 450 2.24 -14.73 10.15
CA LYS A 450 2.47 -16.18 10.19
C LYS A 450 2.13 -16.83 8.85
N ILE A 451 1.00 -16.47 8.26
CA ILE A 451 0.57 -16.97 6.94
C ILE A 451 1.57 -16.58 5.85
N GLN A 452 1.91 -15.28 5.73
CA GLN A 452 2.85 -14.80 4.71
C GLN A 452 4.24 -15.43 4.86
N LYS A 453 4.74 -15.56 6.09
CA LYS A 453 6.03 -16.19 6.39
C LYS A 453 6.07 -17.67 6.00
N THR A 454 4.99 -18.41 6.22
CA THR A 454 4.89 -19.82 5.80
C THR A 454 4.79 -19.92 4.28
N ILE A 455 3.96 -19.10 3.63
CA ILE A 455 3.81 -19.09 2.16
C ILE A 455 5.13 -18.78 1.45
N ALA A 456 5.96 -17.90 2.02
CA ALA A 456 7.28 -17.58 1.47
C ALA A 456 8.22 -18.81 1.39
N GLN A 457 7.96 -19.85 2.18
CA GLN A 457 8.74 -21.11 2.17
C GLN A 457 8.20 -22.12 1.15
N ILE A 458 6.97 -21.94 0.65
CA ILE A 458 6.33 -22.85 -0.30
C ILE A 458 6.93 -22.59 -1.69
N PRO A 459 7.60 -23.57 -2.32
CA PRO A 459 8.19 -23.40 -3.64
C PRO A 459 7.14 -23.03 -4.70
N LEU A 460 7.48 -22.16 -5.66
CA LEU A 460 6.56 -21.75 -6.73
C LEU A 460 5.93 -22.94 -7.48
N ARG A 461 6.73 -23.99 -7.73
CA ARG A 461 6.27 -25.23 -8.39
C ARG A 461 5.22 -26.03 -7.59
N ALA A 462 5.13 -25.80 -6.28
CA ALA A 462 4.18 -26.46 -5.40
C ALA A 462 2.87 -25.68 -5.27
N ARG A 463 2.82 -24.44 -5.80
CA ARG A 463 1.64 -23.59 -5.66
C ARG A 463 0.46 -24.09 -6.48
N ARG A 464 -0.73 -24.07 -5.88
CA ARG A 464 -1.96 -24.58 -6.47
C ARG A 464 -2.65 -23.51 -7.31
N THR A 465 -3.18 -23.91 -8.45
CA THR A 465 -3.98 -23.04 -9.31
C THR A 465 -5.43 -23.00 -8.84
N VAL A 466 -5.98 -21.79 -8.74
CA VAL A 466 -7.32 -21.53 -8.20
C VAL A 466 -8.12 -20.74 -9.21
N TYR A 467 -9.34 -21.18 -9.47
CA TYR A 467 -10.33 -20.42 -10.23
C TYR A 467 -11.44 -19.93 -9.30
N TYR A 468 -11.73 -18.63 -9.35
CA TYR A 468 -12.80 -18.03 -8.57
C TYR A 468 -14.08 -17.91 -9.41
N ALA A 469 -15.00 -18.85 -9.22
CA ALA A 469 -16.24 -18.95 -9.97
C ALA A 469 -17.33 -18.09 -9.34
N GLN A 470 -17.75 -17.05 -10.06
CA GLN A 470 -18.87 -16.19 -9.71
C GLN A 470 -20.02 -16.32 -10.71
N SER A 471 -21.19 -15.81 -10.30
CA SER A 471 -22.50 -15.91 -10.98
C SER A 471 -23.13 -17.31 -10.98
N PRO A 472 -24.44 -17.44 -11.28
CA PRO A 472 -25.10 -18.74 -11.39
C PRO A 472 -24.52 -19.68 -12.46
N THR A 473 -23.76 -19.15 -13.44
CA THR A 473 -23.10 -19.96 -14.47
C THR A 473 -21.68 -20.37 -14.10
N GLY A 474 -21.05 -19.68 -13.14
CA GLY A 474 -19.64 -19.86 -12.78
C GLY A 474 -18.66 -19.22 -13.78
N LEU A 475 -19.16 -18.53 -14.80
CA LEU A 475 -18.36 -17.96 -15.91
C LEU A 475 -18.10 -16.45 -15.75
N LEU A 476 -18.30 -15.91 -14.55
CA LEU A 476 -17.73 -14.62 -14.16
C LEU A 476 -16.62 -14.88 -13.16
N THR A 477 -15.53 -14.13 -13.25
CA THR A 477 -14.36 -14.32 -12.37
C THR A 477 -13.67 -12.99 -12.05
N GLU A 478 -12.61 -13.05 -11.26
CA GLU A 478 -11.77 -11.89 -10.93
C GLU A 478 -10.37 -12.05 -11.52
N PRO A 479 -9.78 -10.97 -12.06
CA PRO A 479 -8.40 -10.99 -12.51
C PRO A 479 -7.43 -11.14 -11.33
N ARG A 480 -6.18 -11.46 -11.66
CA ARG A 480 -5.06 -11.35 -10.72
C ARG A 480 -5.00 -9.95 -10.12
N LYS A 481 -4.66 -9.87 -8.84
CA LYS A 481 -4.54 -8.61 -8.07
C LYS A 481 -5.81 -7.75 -7.93
N SER A 482 -6.98 -8.22 -8.37
CA SER A 482 -8.24 -7.51 -8.08
C SER A 482 -8.49 -7.55 -6.57
N ARG A 483 -9.08 -6.50 -5.99
CA ARG A 483 -9.45 -6.54 -4.56
C ARG A 483 -10.40 -7.69 -4.27
N HIS A 484 -11.24 -8.11 -5.20
CA HIS A 484 -12.14 -9.26 -5.02
C HIS A 484 -11.40 -10.62 -5.05
N GLY A 485 -10.25 -10.72 -5.75
CA GLY A 485 -9.47 -11.95 -5.92
C GLY A 485 -8.13 -12.02 -5.16
N GLU A 486 -7.64 -10.92 -4.57
CA GLU A 486 -6.31 -10.81 -3.94
C GLU A 486 -6.05 -11.85 -2.84
N ILE A 487 -7.12 -12.30 -2.16
CA ILE A 487 -7.04 -13.32 -1.11
C ILE A 487 -6.41 -14.63 -1.61
N ILE A 488 -6.60 -14.97 -2.89
CA ILE A 488 -6.00 -16.18 -3.50
C ILE A 488 -4.48 -16.06 -3.49
N GLU A 489 -3.96 -14.90 -3.88
CA GLU A 489 -2.52 -14.65 -3.96
C GLU A 489 -1.90 -14.55 -2.56
N TYR A 490 -2.60 -13.89 -1.62
CA TYR A 490 -2.21 -13.85 -0.22
C TYR A 490 -2.25 -15.20 0.48
N ALA A 491 -3.05 -16.16 0.01
CA ALA A 491 -3.02 -17.54 0.49
C ALA A 491 -1.94 -18.39 -0.21
N GLY A 492 -1.17 -17.81 -1.13
CA GLY A 492 -0.13 -18.50 -1.90
C GLY A 492 -0.66 -19.27 -3.09
N GLY A 493 -1.94 -19.16 -3.43
CA GLY A 493 -2.53 -19.73 -4.64
C GLY A 493 -2.15 -18.94 -5.89
N ILE A 494 -2.27 -19.58 -7.05
CA ILE A 494 -2.15 -18.95 -8.37
C ILE A 494 -3.57 -18.73 -8.88
N ASN A 495 -4.06 -17.48 -8.88
CA ASN A 495 -5.30 -17.17 -9.59
C ASN A 495 -5.09 -17.44 -11.09
N ILE A 496 -5.77 -18.44 -11.63
CA ILE A 496 -5.54 -18.90 -13.00
C ILE A 496 -6.27 -18.06 -14.04
N ALA A 497 -7.21 -17.20 -13.62
CA ALA A 497 -7.94 -16.34 -14.52
C ALA A 497 -7.02 -15.27 -15.13
N GLU A 498 -6.69 -15.46 -16.41
CA GLU A 498 -5.94 -14.50 -17.22
C GLU A 498 -6.92 -13.53 -17.89
N VAL A 499 -7.51 -12.66 -17.09
CA VAL A 499 -8.48 -11.65 -17.53
C VAL A 499 -8.07 -10.25 -17.09
N HIS A 500 -8.63 -9.23 -17.73
CA HIS A 500 -8.38 -7.83 -17.39
C HIS A 500 -9.42 -7.31 -16.39
N GLU A 501 -8.98 -6.46 -15.46
CA GLU A 501 -9.87 -5.83 -14.50
C GLU A 501 -10.82 -4.86 -15.19
N GLN A 502 -12.12 -5.08 -14.98
CA GLN A 502 -13.15 -4.13 -15.35
C GLN A 502 -13.38 -3.20 -14.15
N ARG A 503 -13.24 -1.89 -14.36
CA ARG A 503 -13.66 -0.90 -13.34
C ARG A 503 -15.11 -1.17 -12.97
N GLY A 504 -15.37 -1.36 -11.68
CA GLY A 504 -16.72 -1.63 -11.19
C GLY A 504 -16.74 -2.66 -10.07
N CYS A 505 -17.79 -3.49 -10.05
CA CYS A 505 -17.88 -4.65 -9.17
C CYS A 505 -16.91 -5.80 -9.53
N GLY A 506 -16.00 -5.68 -10.50
CA GLY A 506 -15.31 -6.84 -11.07
C GLY A 506 -16.28 -7.73 -11.87
N ARG A 507 -16.24 -9.06 -11.67
CA ARG A 507 -17.00 -10.08 -12.40
C ARG A 507 -16.73 -10.10 -13.90
N THR A 508 -15.46 -10.25 -14.24
CA THR A 508 -15.02 -10.31 -15.62
C THR A 508 -15.55 -11.58 -16.29
N PRO A 509 -16.26 -11.48 -17.43
CA PRO A 509 -16.77 -12.65 -18.12
C PRO A 509 -15.64 -13.48 -18.70
N VAL A 510 -15.78 -14.81 -18.63
CA VAL A 510 -14.88 -15.77 -19.25
C VAL A 510 -15.65 -16.74 -20.13
N CYS A 511 -15.01 -17.24 -21.19
CA CYS A 511 -15.59 -18.30 -21.99
C CYS A 511 -15.21 -19.67 -21.42
N ALA A 512 -16.07 -20.67 -21.63
CA ALA A 512 -15.82 -22.04 -21.21
C ALA A 512 -14.52 -22.62 -21.78
N VAL A 513 -14.14 -22.21 -23.01
CA VAL A 513 -12.91 -22.68 -23.66
C VAL A 513 -11.65 -22.22 -22.90
N ASP A 514 -11.61 -20.96 -22.44
CA ASP A 514 -10.49 -20.45 -21.64
C ASP A 514 -10.40 -21.18 -20.29
N LEU A 515 -11.54 -21.41 -19.63
CA LEU A 515 -11.57 -22.14 -18.36
C LEU A 515 -11.11 -23.60 -18.53
N ALA A 516 -11.50 -24.27 -19.62
CA ALA A 516 -10.97 -25.61 -19.93
C ALA A 516 -9.47 -25.61 -20.23
N ARG A 517 -8.94 -24.55 -20.88
CA ARG A 517 -7.50 -24.40 -21.11
C ARG A 517 -6.73 -24.18 -19.81
N TRP A 518 -7.27 -23.35 -18.92
CA TRP A 518 -6.68 -23.09 -17.61
C TRP A 518 -6.69 -24.34 -16.73
N ASN A 519 -7.80 -25.07 -16.68
CA ASN A 519 -7.93 -26.36 -15.99
C ASN A 519 -7.42 -26.34 -14.52
N PRO A 520 -8.07 -25.55 -13.64
CA PRO A 520 -7.59 -25.27 -12.28
C PRO A 520 -7.50 -26.50 -11.38
N ASP A 521 -6.61 -26.45 -10.38
CA ASP A 521 -6.52 -27.44 -9.29
C ASP A 521 -7.68 -27.33 -8.30
N PHE A 522 -8.13 -26.09 -8.02
CA PHE A 522 -9.21 -25.76 -7.10
C PHE A 522 -10.20 -24.79 -7.72
N ILE A 523 -11.49 -24.97 -7.41
CA ILE A 523 -12.55 -24.00 -7.73
C ILE A 523 -13.13 -23.47 -6.42
N ILE A 524 -13.07 -22.15 -6.23
CA ILE A 524 -13.76 -21.45 -5.14
C ILE A 524 -15.01 -20.80 -5.72
N MET A 525 -16.17 -21.05 -5.13
CA MET A 525 -17.47 -20.64 -5.67
C MET A 525 -18.14 -19.60 -4.79
N LEU A 526 -18.60 -18.51 -5.40
CA LEU A 526 -19.46 -17.54 -4.74
C LEU A 526 -20.51 -16.98 -5.72
N SER A 527 -21.78 -17.32 -5.51
CA SER A 527 -22.91 -16.82 -6.30
C SER A 527 -23.80 -15.94 -5.43
N ASP A 528 -23.88 -14.65 -5.75
CA ASP A 528 -24.57 -13.62 -4.96
C ASP A 528 -25.90 -13.13 -5.55
N GLU A 529 -26.37 -13.69 -6.68
CA GLU A 529 -27.59 -13.27 -7.38
C GLU A 529 -28.91 -13.73 -6.74
N GLY A 530 -28.99 -13.80 -5.41
CA GLY A 530 -30.25 -14.06 -4.67
C GLY A 530 -30.95 -15.38 -4.99
N LYS A 531 -30.31 -16.28 -5.76
CA LYS A 531 -30.75 -17.63 -6.09
C LYS A 531 -29.71 -18.57 -5.51
N SER A 532 -30.17 -19.60 -4.80
CA SER A 532 -29.36 -20.44 -3.90
C SER A 532 -27.95 -20.73 -4.43
N GLN A 533 -26.94 -20.55 -3.58
CA GLN A 533 -25.55 -20.95 -3.83
C GLN A 533 -25.45 -22.41 -4.32
N GLN A 534 -26.41 -23.23 -3.86
CA GLN A 534 -26.67 -24.59 -4.33
C GLN A 534 -26.77 -24.72 -5.86
N ARG A 535 -27.27 -23.70 -6.57
CA ARG A 535 -27.41 -23.75 -8.04
C ARG A 535 -26.07 -23.78 -8.74
N LEU A 536 -25.11 -22.95 -8.33
CA LEU A 536 -23.76 -22.97 -8.89
C LEU A 536 -23.06 -24.28 -8.51
N TYR A 537 -23.12 -24.67 -7.24
CA TYR A 537 -22.57 -25.96 -6.77
C TYR A 537 -23.12 -27.15 -7.58
N ASN A 538 -24.45 -27.26 -7.70
CA ASN A 538 -25.10 -28.32 -8.46
C ASN A 538 -24.71 -28.26 -9.94
N ARG A 539 -24.58 -27.06 -10.52
CA ARG A 539 -24.13 -26.90 -11.91
C ARG A 539 -22.72 -27.45 -12.09
N VAL A 540 -21.77 -27.02 -11.26
CA VAL A 540 -20.38 -27.50 -11.34
C VAL A 540 -20.30 -29.03 -11.20
N LYS A 541 -21.20 -29.63 -10.40
CA LYS A 541 -21.27 -31.09 -10.21
C LYS A 541 -21.96 -31.86 -11.32
N THR A 542 -22.92 -31.27 -12.05
CA THR A 542 -23.81 -31.99 -12.97
C THR A 542 -23.62 -31.62 -14.44
N ASP A 543 -23.06 -30.45 -14.72
CA ASP A 543 -22.87 -29.97 -16.08
C ASP A 543 -21.70 -30.71 -16.77
N PRO A 544 -21.91 -31.26 -17.99
CA PRO A 544 -20.89 -32.03 -18.69
C PRO A 544 -19.56 -31.29 -18.89
N PHE A 545 -19.57 -29.98 -19.12
CA PHE A 545 -18.35 -29.20 -19.26
C PHE A 545 -17.57 -29.13 -17.94
N TRP A 546 -18.26 -28.81 -16.84
CA TRP A 546 -17.61 -28.65 -15.53
C TRP A 546 -17.04 -29.97 -15.00
N SER A 547 -17.71 -31.09 -15.26
CA SER A 547 -17.25 -32.43 -14.86
C SER A 547 -15.89 -32.83 -15.44
N GLN A 548 -15.44 -32.21 -16.53
CA GLN A 548 -14.15 -32.51 -17.17
C GLN A 548 -12.97 -31.76 -16.53
N LEU A 549 -13.23 -30.69 -15.78
CA LEU A 549 -12.18 -29.89 -15.14
C LEU A 549 -11.46 -30.70 -14.05
N LYS A 550 -10.16 -30.45 -13.90
CA LYS A 550 -9.31 -31.12 -12.91
C LYS A 550 -9.86 -30.96 -11.49
N ALA A 551 -10.15 -29.74 -11.07
CA ALA A 551 -10.76 -29.46 -9.76
C ALA A 551 -12.04 -30.27 -9.51
N THR A 552 -12.93 -30.37 -10.49
CA THR A 552 -14.19 -31.14 -10.35
C THR A 552 -13.94 -32.64 -10.20
N ARG A 553 -13.03 -33.21 -11.00
CA ARG A 553 -12.69 -34.63 -10.92
C ARG A 553 -11.99 -35.00 -9.62
N SER A 554 -11.26 -34.07 -9.03
CA SER A 554 -10.59 -34.24 -7.74
C SER A 554 -11.44 -33.84 -6.55
N ASP A 555 -12.70 -33.45 -6.77
CA ASP A 555 -13.62 -32.92 -5.74
C ASP A 555 -13.07 -31.70 -4.97
N ASN A 556 -12.22 -30.91 -5.63
CA ASN A 556 -11.62 -29.69 -5.08
C ASN A 556 -12.48 -28.46 -5.37
N ILE A 557 -13.76 -28.54 -5.01
CA ILE A 557 -14.74 -27.48 -5.26
C ILE A 557 -15.30 -27.02 -3.92
N TYR A 558 -15.08 -25.75 -3.59
CA TYR A 558 -15.38 -25.23 -2.27
C TYR A 558 -16.17 -23.93 -2.31
N GLU A 559 -17.07 -23.78 -1.35
CA GLU A 559 -17.74 -22.52 -1.05
C GLU A 559 -17.10 -21.91 0.19
N PRO A 560 -16.70 -20.63 0.15
CA PRO A 560 -16.15 -19.98 1.32
C PRO A 560 -17.18 -19.93 2.46
N PRO A 561 -16.79 -20.25 3.70
CA PRO A 561 -17.65 -20.08 4.86
C PRO A 561 -18.07 -18.61 5.05
N GLY A 562 -19.15 -18.41 5.80
CA GLY A 562 -19.63 -17.09 6.14
C GLY A 562 -20.85 -17.12 7.04
N ALA A 563 -20.94 -16.13 7.92
CA ALA A 563 -22.15 -15.83 8.70
C ALA A 563 -22.49 -14.34 8.55
N MET A 564 -22.13 -13.52 9.54
CA MET A 564 -22.28 -12.06 9.53
C MET A 564 -21.78 -11.46 8.22
N TYR A 565 -20.56 -11.84 7.84
CA TYR A 565 -19.98 -11.52 6.54
C TYR A 565 -19.27 -12.76 5.97
N ASN A 566 -19.21 -12.86 4.63
CA ASN A 566 -18.48 -13.93 3.95
C ASN A 566 -16.98 -13.82 4.23
N TRP A 567 -16.27 -14.95 4.30
CA TRP A 567 -14.84 -14.98 4.60
C TRP A 567 -13.94 -14.66 3.41
N PHE A 568 -14.49 -14.61 2.21
CA PHE A 568 -13.72 -14.45 0.99
C PHE A 568 -14.03 -13.12 0.32
N ASP A 569 -15.30 -12.87 -0.02
CA ASP A 569 -15.67 -11.70 -0.81
C ASP A 569 -17.19 -11.37 -0.75
N ARG A 570 -17.59 -10.26 -1.38
CA ARG A 570 -18.97 -9.78 -1.55
C ARG A 570 -19.72 -9.56 -0.23
N PRO A 571 -19.24 -8.63 0.62
CA PRO A 571 -18.14 -7.68 0.36
C PRO A 571 -16.77 -8.17 0.87
N PRO A 572 -15.65 -7.63 0.32
CA PRO A 572 -14.37 -7.66 1.02
C PRO A 572 -14.54 -7.11 2.45
N SER A 573 -13.96 -7.78 3.44
CA SER A 573 -14.10 -7.36 4.84
C SER A 573 -12.97 -7.90 5.70
N ILE A 574 -12.97 -7.48 6.97
CA ILE A 574 -12.09 -8.02 8.01
C ILE A 574 -12.17 -9.56 8.16
N ASN A 575 -13.26 -10.19 7.70
CA ASN A 575 -13.39 -11.65 7.69
C ASN A 575 -12.43 -12.36 6.74
N ARG A 576 -11.77 -11.63 5.83
CA ARG A 576 -10.74 -12.18 4.95
C ARG A 576 -9.56 -12.77 5.69
N LEU A 577 -9.32 -12.40 6.95
CA LEU A 577 -8.36 -13.11 7.78
C LEU A 577 -8.76 -14.58 7.98
N MET A 578 -10.04 -14.82 8.31
CA MET A 578 -10.58 -16.18 8.41
C MET A 578 -10.58 -16.88 7.04
N GLY A 579 -10.83 -16.14 5.97
CA GLY A 579 -10.69 -16.65 4.61
C GLY A 579 -9.26 -17.11 4.29
N LEU A 580 -8.23 -16.38 4.70
CA LEU A 580 -6.84 -16.79 4.54
C LEU A 580 -6.52 -18.03 5.37
N ILE A 581 -6.95 -18.08 6.63
CA ILE A 581 -6.77 -19.24 7.51
C ILE A 581 -7.40 -20.49 6.87
N TRP A 582 -8.64 -20.37 6.40
CA TRP A 582 -9.36 -21.44 5.71
C TRP A 582 -8.68 -21.84 4.40
N LEU A 583 -8.38 -20.88 3.52
CA LEU A 583 -7.84 -21.14 2.19
C LEU A 583 -6.42 -21.71 2.25
N THR A 584 -5.59 -21.25 3.19
CA THR A 584 -4.24 -21.81 3.37
C THR A 584 -4.28 -23.25 3.89
N ASN A 585 -5.19 -23.55 4.82
CA ASN A 585 -5.43 -24.92 5.29
C ASN A 585 -5.97 -25.83 4.17
N LEU A 586 -6.71 -25.25 3.22
CA LEU A 586 -7.24 -25.97 2.06
C LEU A 586 -6.18 -26.24 0.99
N LEU A 587 -5.41 -25.21 0.59
CA LEU A 587 -4.44 -25.32 -0.50
C LEU A 587 -3.15 -26.05 -0.10
N TYR A 588 -2.79 -25.94 1.18
CA TYR A 588 -1.51 -26.41 1.72
C TYR A 588 -1.67 -27.07 3.11
N PRO A 589 -2.49 -28.13 3.25
CA PRO A 589 -2.70 -28.83 4.53
C PRO A 589 -1.40 -29.43 5.10
N GLU A 590 -0.38 -29.62 4.27
CA GLU A 590 0.94 -30.08 4.69
C GLU A 590 1.81 -28.98 5.31
N TRP A 591 1.46 -27.70 5.10
CA TRP A 591 2.16 -26.54 5.68
C TRP A 591 1.36 -25.84 6.78
N PHE A 592 0.04 -26.00 6.77
CA PHE A 592 -0.87 -25.38 7.71
C PHE A 592 -1.71 -26.45 8.41
N ASN A 593 -1.81 -26.31 9.74
CA ASN A 593 -2.62 -27.17 10.59
C ASN A 593 -3.48 -26.30 11.51
N TRP A 594 -4.30 -25.44 10.90
CA TRP A 594 -5.19 -24.56 11.64
C TRP A 594 -6.36 -25.37 12.18
N ASP A 595 -6.64 -25.24 13.47
CA ASP A 595 -7.90 -25.70 14.04
C ASP A 595 -8.98 -24.69 13.69
N ILE A 596 -9.63 -24.90 12.53
CA ILE A 596 -10.62 -23.97 11.98
C ILE A 596 -11.78 -23.73 12.96
N VAL A 597 -12.18 -24.74 13.75
CA VAL A 597 -13.25 -24.60 14.75
C VAL A 597 -12.81 -23.63 15.84
N ARG A 598 -11.61 -23.82 16.40
CA ARG A 598 -11.05 -22.93 17.41
C ARG A 598 -10.86 -21.51 16.89
N GLU A 599 -10.25 -21.37 15.71
CA GLU A 599 -9.98 -20.07 15.07
C GLU A 599 -11.29 -19.31 14.83
N THR A 600 -12.34 -20.00 14.38
CA THR A 600 -13.67 -19.40 14.19
C THR A 600 -14.24 -18.88 15.49
N ARG A 601 -14.21 -19.68 16.57
CA ARG A 601 -14.74 -19.25 17.87
C ARG A 601 -13.98 -18.05 18.42
N GLU A 602 -12.66 -18.08 18.32
CA GLU A 602 -11.81 -16.99 18.78
C GLU A 602 -12.07 -15.71 17.98
N PHE A 603 -12.18 -15.80 16.66
CA PHE A 603 -12.50 -14.67 15.79
C PHE A 603 -13.86 -14.07 16.11
N TYR A 604 -14.92 -14.88 16.24
CA TYR A 604 -16.27 -14.36 16.54
C TYR A 604 -16.36 -13.74 17.94
N ARG A 605 -15.70 -14.35 18.93
CA ARG A 605 -15.60 -13.77 20.27
C ARG A 605 -14.86 -12.43 20.22
N LEU A 606 -13.73 -12.39 19.51
CA LEU A 606 -12.88 -11.22 19.48
C LEU A 606 -13.46 -10.10 18.63
N PHE A 607 -13.87 -10.35 17.39
CA PHE A 607 -14.36 -9.33 16.46
C PHE A 607 -15.82 -8.98 16.71
N TYR A 608 -16.68 -9.97 16.96
CA TYR A 608 -18.13 -9.78 17.05
C TYR A 608 -18.71 -9.83 18.46
N ARG A 609 -17.90 -10.13 19.48
CA ARG A 609 -18.37 -10.31 20.86
C ARG A 609 -19.42 -11.42 20.98
N MET A 610 -19.30 -12.43 20.11
CA MET A 610 -20.22 -13.57 20.01
C MET A 610 -19.55 -14.86 20.44
N GLU A 611 -20.15 -15.57 21.39
CA GLU A 611 -19.75 -16.92 21.75
C GLU A 611 -20.52 -17.93 20.92
N LEU A 612 -19.81 -18.63 20.03
CA LEU A 612 -20.41 -19.68 19.20
C LEU A 612 -20.33 -21.05 19.89
N GLY A 613 -21.47 -21.72 19.99
CA GLY A 613 -21.55 -23.12 20.40
C GLY A 613 -21.07 -24.08 19.30
N PRO A 614 -20.73 -25.35 19.63
CA PRO A 614 -20.16 -26.30 18.68
C PRO A 614 -20.99 -26.49 17.39
N LYS A 615 -22.30 -26.70 17.52
CA LYS A 615 -23.21 -26.86 16.37
C LYS A 615 -23.31 -25.61 15.49
N GLN A 616 -23.18 -24.42 16.08
CA GLN A 616 -23.17 -23.17 15.32
C GLN A 616 -21.90 -23.08 14.49
N VAL A 617 -20.75 -23.40 15.08
CA VAL A 617 -19.48 -23.40 14.36
C VAL A 617 -19.50 -24.41 13.21
N GLU A 618 -19.93 -25.66 13.46
CA GLU A 618 -20.08 -26.70 12.42
C GLU A 618 -20.95 -26.24 11.25
N SER A 619 -22.12 -25.66 11.54
CA SER A 619 -23.03 -25.13 10.53
C SER A 619 -22.40 -24.01 9.68
N LEU A 620 -21.56 -23.16 10.30
CA LEU A 620 -20.90 -22.06 9.61
C LEU A 620 -19.76 -22.50 8.71
N ILE A 621 -18.92 -23.40 9.20
CA ILE A 621 -17.74 -23.88 8.46
C ILE A 621 -18.10 -24.93 7.42
N ARG A 622 -19.32 -25.48 7.48
CA ARG A 622 -19.85 -26.53 6.59
C ARG A 622 -18.86 -27.71 6.46
N VAL A 623 -18.27 -28.10 7.59
CA VAL A 623 -17.38 -29.27 7.72
C VAL A 623 -18.17 -30.56 7.69
#